data_AF-A0A661VJU3-F1
#
_entry.id   AF-A0A661VJU3-F1
#
_cell.length_a   1.000
_cell.length_b   1.000
_cell.length_c   1.000
_cell.angle_alpha   90.00
_cell.angle_beta   90.00
_cell.angle_gamma   90.00
#
_symmetry.space_group_name_H-M   'P 1'
#
loop_
_entity.id
_entity.type
_entity.pdbx_description
1 polymer ?
#
loop_
_entity_poly.entity_id
_entity_poly.type
_entity_poly.pdbx_seq_one_letter_code
_entity_poly.pdbx_strand_id
1 'polypeptide(L)'
;MGFGIAIPGFVKDELSIWIDYIQDDTDGGSGYDRPSRWRNILKTGNLLYEMAFVGDTAATPRVQAAIGFIQNHWNDLIDTGWKGDPAYYQAMYCTMKGLEALGIGTLDGIDWFDEFSDSIAAQQLADGGWPTSYLSINRSLSSTFALLTMEKAVPPPRLSLVPVADTNPTGSGHTFTATLVDAKGSPMAGETITFEVIDGPHAGLTGTGVTDEVGEATWSYTGTAAGTDIILANGAGVTSNEARKTWEGAPPAPPPPIPGISSWSLAALVTALVGLAAFLLQRRSWRRSRV
;
A
#
# COMPACT_ATOMS: atom_id res chain seq x y z
N MET A 1 6.05 7.38 -5.93
CA MET A 1 7.04 6.57 -6.66
C MET A 1 7.75 7.47 -7.67
N GLY A 2 9.07 7.32 -7.87
CA GLY A 2 9.89 8.22 -8.70
C GLY A 2 9.63 8.13 -10.21
N PHE A 3 10.45 8.80 -11.03
CA PHE A 3 10.33 8.96 -12.49
C PHE A 3 10.29 7.66 -13.35
N GLY A 4 10.08 6.48 -12.76
CA GLY A 4 9.95 5.20 -13.47
C GLY A 4 11.25 4.65 -14.06
N ILE A 5 12.40 5.26 -13.73
CA ILE A 5 13.72 4.84 -14.21
C ILE A 5 14.28 3.79 -13.25
N ALA A 6 14.67 2.63 -13.79
CA ALA A 6 15.37 1.61 -13.02
C ALA A 6 16.75 2.12 -12.59
N ILE A 7 17.02 2.09 -11.28
CA ILE A 7 18.32 2.45 -10.72
C ILE A 7 19.24 1.24 -10.82
N PRO A 8 20.37 1.31 -11.55
CA PRO A 8 21.33 0.23 -11.61
C PRO A 8 21.90 -0.09 -10.22
N GLY A 9 22.11 -1.37 -9.89
CA GLY A 9 22.59 -1.80 -8.57
C GLY A 9 23.90 -1.12 -8.12
N PHE A 10 24.87 -0.99 -9.04
CA PHE A 10 26.17 -0.40 -8.75
C PHE A 10 26.08 1.03 -8.19
N VAL A 11 25.04 1.79 -8.55
CA VAL A 11 24.83 3.16 -8.05
C VAL A 11 24.60 3.15 -6.54
N LYS A 12 23.85 2.17 -6.02
CA LYS A 12 23.62 2.04 -4.57
C LYS A 12 24.86 1.49 -3.87
N ASP A 13 25.53 0.54 -4.49
CA ASP A 13 26.74 -0.07 -3.92
C ASP A 13 27.86 0.97 -3.76
N GLU A 14 28.14 1.76 -4.80
CA GLU A 14 29.16 2.82 -4.77
C GLU A 14 28.76 3.98 -3.85
N LEU A 15 27.48 4.37 -3.84
CA LEU A 15 26.99 5.38 -2.91
C LEU A 15 27.16 4.92 -1.45
N SER A 16 26.92 3.64 -1.14
CA SER A 16 27.09 3.12 0.22
C SER A 16 28.54 3.23 0.71
N ILE A 17 29.52 3.04 -0.17
CA ILE A 17 30.94 3.26 0.12
C ILE A 17 31.21 4.74 0.41
N TRP A 18 30.60 5.64 -0.36
CA TRP A 18 30.77 7.07 -0.15
C TRP A 18 30.15 7.55 1.16
N ILE A 19 28.94 7.08 1.49
CA ILE A 19 28.25 7.33 2.78
C ILE A 19 29.16 6.95 3.94
N ASP A 20 29.75 5.75 3.90
CA ASP A 20 30.68 5.26 4.92
C ASP A 20 31.92 6.16 5.05
N TYR A 21 32.50 6.59 3.92
CA TYR A 21 33.66 7.47 3.93
C TYR A 21 33.39 8.88 4.49
N ILE A 22 32.27 9.51 4.12
CA ILE A 22 31.99 10.91 4.53
C ILE A 22 31.36 11.02 5.92
N GLN A 23 30.94 9.91 6.52
CA GLN A 23 30.47 9.89 7.90
C GLN A 23 31.65 9.83 8.86
N ASP A 24 31.62 10.68 9.88
CA ASP A 24 32.64 10.70 10.91
C ASP A 24 32.38 9.60 11.95
N ASP A 25 33.33 8.69 12.11
CA ASP A 25 33.24 7.57 13.05
C ASP A 25 33.21 7.99 14.53
N THR A 26 33.58 9.24 14.85
CA THR A 26 33.68 9.70 16.24
C THR A 26 32.38 10.28 16.76
N ASP A 27 31.68 11.07 15.95
CA ASP A 27 30.45 11.76 16.36
C ASP A 27 29.23 11.42 15.50
N GLY A 28 29.41 10.68 14.40
CA GLY A 28 28.34 10.25 13.49
C GLY A 28 27.91 11.30 12.45
N GLY A 29 28.48 12.50 12.50
CA GLY A 29 28.14 13.60 11.60
C GLY A 29 28.70 13.44 10.19
N SER A 30 28.04 14.08 9.22
CA SER A 30 28.48 14.04 7.82
C SER A 30 29.36 15.24 7.46
N GLY A 31 30.55 14.97 6.91
CA GLY A 31 31.44 15.99 6.37
C GLY A 31 31.11 16.37 4.92
N TYR A 32 31.69 17.47 4.43
CA TYR A 32 31.41 17.99 3.08
C TYR A 32 32.07 17.17 1.96
N ASP A 33 33.38 16.92 2.06
CA ASP A 33 34.18 16.15 1.08
C ASP A 33 35.06 15.07 1.73
N ARG A 34 35.07 15.03 3.06
CA ARG A 34 35.79 14.10 3.93
C ARG A 34 35.16 14.16 5.32
N PRO A 35 35.28 13.10 6.14
CA PRO A 35 34.46 12.96 7.34
C PRO A 35 34.61 14.12 8.32
N SER A 36 35.83 14.65 8.50
CA SER A 36 36.08 15.69 9.49
C SER A 36 35.74 17.13 9.05
N ARG A 37 35.34 17.36 7.79
CA ARG A 37 35.22 18.72 7.25
C ARG A 37 33.81 19.26 7.40
N TRP A 38 33.67 20.25 8.30
CA TRP A 38 32.49 21.11 8.41
C TRP A 38 31.21 20.33 8.72
N ARG A 39 31.20 19.45 9.72
CA ARG A 39 30.01 18.63 10.03
C ARG A 39 28.87 19.48 10.58
N ASN A 40 27.66 19.29 10.06
CA ASN A 40 26.46 19.97 10.57
C ASN A 40 25.17 19.19 10.24
N ILE A 41 24.07 19.57 10.89
CA ILE A 41 22.76 18.93 10.76
C ILE A 41 22.26 18.92 9.32
N LEU A 42 22.54 19.95 8.51
CA LEU A 42 22.16 19.96 7.08
C LEU A 42 22.74 18.75 6.35
N LYS A 43 24.04 18.48 6.51
CA LYS A 43 24.72 17.38 5.82
C LYS A 43 24.33 16.05 6.42
N THR A 44 24.31 15.95 7.74
CA THR A 44 23.90 14.71 8.43
C THR A 44 22.45 14.34 8.10
N GLY A 45 21.55 15.31 7.92
CA GLY A 45 20.18 15.10 7.42
C GLY A 45 20.13 14.53 5.99
N ASN A 46 20.97 15.04 5.07
CA ASN A 46 21.08 14.44 3.73
C ASN A 46 21.69 13.03 3.79
N LEU A 47 22.68 12.80 4.66
CA LEU A 47 23.29 11.50 4.86
C LEU A 47 22.24 10.45 5.25
N LEU A 48 21.31 10.78 6.15
CA LEU A 48 20.18 9.91 6.51
C LEU A 48 19.28 9.56 5.32
N TYR A 49 19.03 10.51 4.41
CA TYR A 49 18.24 10.26 3.20
C TYR A 49 18.97 9.30 2.23
N GLU A 50 20.29 9.48 2.07
CA GLU A 50 21.12 8.58 1.28
C GLU A 50 21.17 7.16 1.88
N MET A 51 21.29 7.05 3.20
CA MET A 51 21.21 5.79 3.96
C MET A 51 19.89 5.06 3.71
N ALA A 52 18.76 5.76 3.83
CA ALA A 52 17.45 5.20 3.50
C ALA A 52 17.38 4.71 2.05
N PHE A 53 17.94 5.47 1.11
CA PHE A 53 17.96 5.12 -0.31
C PHE A 53 18.76 3.84 -0.62
N VAL A 54 19.88 3.62 0.08
CA VAL A 54 20.68 2.39 -0.05
C VAL A 54 20.14 1.22 0.78
N GLY A 55 19.03 1.41 1.50
CA GLY A 55 18.30 0.34 2.19
C GLY A 55 18.58 0.21 3.68
N ASP A 56 19.24 1.20 4.29
CA ASP A 56 19.33 1.25 5.76
C ASP A 56 17.98 1.50 6.39
N THR A 57 17.85 1.07 7.64
CA THR A 57 16.68 1.32 8.47
C THR A 57 17.05 2.24 9.62
N ALA A 58 16.04 2.77 10.33
CA ALA A 58 16.28 3.50 11.58
C ALA A 58 17.17 2.72 12.55
N ALA A 59 17.13 1.39 12.57
CA ALA A 59 17.94 0.56 13.48
C ALA A 59 19.39 0.33 13.02
N THR A 60 19.78 0.74 11.80
CA THR A 60 21.14 0.53 11.30
C THR A 60 22.15 1.33 12.14
N PRO A 61 23.30 0.75 12.59
CA PRO A 61 24.24 1.45 13.47
C PRO A 61 24.73 2.81 12.95
N ARG A 62 25.03 2.91 11.65
CA ARG A 62 25.47 4.17 11.03
C ARG A 62 24.37 5.24 10.98
N VAL A 63 23.10 4.82 10.87
CA VAL A 63 21.93 5.70 11.01
C VAL A 63 21.79 6.19 12.45
N GLN A 64 21.93 5.30 13.43
CA GLN A 64 21.87 5.66 14.86
C GLN A 64 22.99 6.66 15.25
N ALA A 65 24.20 6.50 14.71
CA ALA A 65 25.28 7.46 14.91
C ALA A 65 24.93 8.85 14.35
N ALA A 66 24.38 8.92 13.13
CA ALA A 66 23.92 10.18 12.52
C ALA A 66 22.77 10.83 13.30
N ILE A 67 21.83 10.03 13.82
CA ILE A 67 20.76 10.52 14.71
C ILE A 67 21.36 11.12 15.98
N GLY A 68 22.32 10.43 16.62
CA GLY A 68 23.02 10.93 17.80
C GLY A 68 23.72 12.26 17.56
N PHE A 69 24.37 12.43 16.39
CA PHE A 69 24.94 13.72 15.99
C PHE A 69 23.87 14.81 15.95
N ILE A 70 22.74 14.56 15.27
CA ILE A 70 21.66 15.54 15.12
C ILE A 70 21.07 15.91 16.48
N GLN A 71 20.87 14.94 17.38
CA GLN A 71 20.37 15.17 18.73
C GLN A 71 21.33 16.05 19.54
N ASN A 72 22.63 15.74 19.52
CA ASN A 72 23.66 16.50 20.24
C ASN A 72 23.77 17.95 19.78
N HIS A 73 23.49 18.22 18.50
CA HIS A 73 23.61 19.55 17.89
C HIS A 73 22.25 20.22 17.63
N TRP A 74 21.14 19.65 18.12
CA TRP A 74 19.78 20.13 17.81
C TRP A 74 19.55 21.59 18.21
N ASN A 75 20.15 21.99 19.33
CA ASN A 75 19.98 23.32 19.92
C ASN A 75 21.11 24.30 19.58
N ASP A 76 22.06 23.90 18.73
CA ASP A 76 23.15 24.78 18.34
C ASP A 76 22.61 25.96 17.51
N LEU A 77 23.01 27.18 17.90
CA LEU A 77 22.52 28.43 17.33
C LEU A 77 23.33 28.90 16.12
N ILE A 78 24.45 28.25 15.85
CA ILE A 78 25.36 28.59 14.76
C ILE A 78 25.75 27.33 14.00
N ASP A 79 25.89 27.45 12.68
CA ASP A 79 26.48 26.53 11.69
C ASP A 79 26.27 25.00 11.83
N THR A 80 26.63 24.39 12.97
CA THR A 80 26.44 22.98 13.31
C THR A 80 24.97 22.59 13.44
N GLY A 81 24.15 23.48 13.99
CA GLY A 81 22.71 23.28 14.22
C GLY A 81 21.80 23.80 13.10
N TRP A 82 20.54 24.06 13.45
CA TRP A 82 19.53 24.65 12.54
C TRP A 82 18.94 25.96 13.06
N LYS A 83 19.11 26.27 14.35
CA LYS A 83 18.48 27.38 15.07
C LYS A 83 19.21 28.72 14.90
N GLY A 84 19.72 29.00 13.71
CA GLY A 84 20.21 30.34 13.39
C GLY A 84 19.13 31.41 13.50
N ASP A 85 19.54 32.67 13.41
CA ASP A 85 18.61 33.81 13.32
C ASP A 85 18.86 34.60 12.01
N PRO A 86 18.03 34.41 10.97
CA PRO A 86 16.89 33.50 10.89
C PRO A 86 17.30 32.02 10.81
N ALA A 87 16.33 31.13 11.04
CA ALA A 87 16.56 29.68 11.07
C ALA A 87 17.10 29.17 9.73
N TYR A 88 17.90 28.11 9.77
CA TYR A 88 18.54 27.56 8.58
C TYR A 88 17.56 26.66 7.84
N TYR A 89 16.65 27.26 7.07
CA TYR A 89 15.57 26.56 6.36
C TYR A 89 16.06 25.39 5.50
N GLN A 90 17.22 25.51 4.86
CA GLN A 90 17.80 24.41 4.09
C GLN A 90 18.20 23.22 4.98
N ALA A 91 18.77 23.49 6.16
CA ALA A 91 19.11 22.44 7.13
C ALA A 91 17.84 21.72 7.60
N MET A 92 16.77 22.48 7.87
CA MET A 92 15.47 21.94 8.28
C MET A 92 14.90 21.01 7.20
N TYR A 93 14.87 21.45 5.94
CA TYR A 93 14.37 20.64 4.82
C TYR A 93 15.18 19.36 4.62
N CYS A 94 16.52 19.46 4.60
CA CYS A 94 17.40 18.30 4.43
C CYS A 94 17.27 17.30 5.57
N THR A 95 17.12 17.78 6.81
CA THR A 95 16.91 16.95 8.00
C THR A 95 15.55 16.27 7.96
N MET A 96 14.49 17.01 7.66
CA MET A 96 13.13 16.47 7.50
C MET A 96 13.11 15.31 6.49
N LYS A 97 13.73 15.49 5.32
CA LYS A 97 13.79 14.41 4.30
C LYS A 97 14.43 13.14 4.84
N GLY A 98 15.56 13.25 5.55
CA GLY A 98 16.26 12.11 6.11
C GLY A 98 15.44 11.40 7.20
N LEU A 99 14.83 12.17 8.10
CA LEU A 99 14.01 11.64 9.19
C LEU A 99 12.74 10.95 8.64
N GLU A 100 12.03 11.58 7.69
CA GLU A 100 10.85 11.00 7.07
C GLU A 100 11.17 9.73 6.27
N ALA A 101 12.27 9.71 5.51
CA ALA A 101 12.66 8.54 4.72
C ALA A 101 12.96 7.30 5.59
N LEU A 102 13.31 7.51 6.86
CA LEU A 102 13.59 6.46 7.84
C LEU A 102 12.44 6.23 8.84
N GLY A 103 11.33 6.97 8.72
CA GLY A 103 10.19 6.88 9.63
C GLY A 103 10.47 7.37 11.05
N ILE A 104 11.39 8.32 11.24
CA ILE A 104 11.81 8.83 12.54
C ILE A 104 10.89 9.98 12.96
N GLY A 105 9.95 9.69 13.86
CA GLY A 105 8.95 10.67 14.31
C GLY A 105 9.42 11.65 15.39
N THR A 106 10.44 11.28 16.18
CA THR A 106 10.94 12.10 17.29
C THR A 106 12.46 12.00 17.43
N LEU A 107 13.08 13.00 18.06
CA LEU A 107 14.50 13.04 18.40
C LEU A 107 14.65 13.30 19.90
N ASP A 108 15.01 12.28 20.69
CA ASP A 108 15.07 12.39 22.18
C ASP A 108 13.78 12.97 22.80
N GLY A 109 12.63 12.52 22.29
CA GLY A 109 11.32 12.98 22.74
C GLY A 109 10.89 14.34 22.18
N ILE A 110 11.72 14.99 21.37
CA ILE A 110 11.35 16.21 20.65
C ILE A 110 10.51 15.83 19.42
N ASP A 111 9.33 16.42 19.29
CA ASP A 111 8.62 16.47 18.01
C ASP A 111 9.34 17.48 17.11
N TRP A 112 10.32 16.99 16.37
CA TRP A 112 11.18 17.81 15.54
C TRP A 112 10.39 18.57 14.47
N PHE A 113 9.25 18.03 14.03
CA PHE A 113 8.47 18.63 12.97
C PHE A 113 7.64 19.80 13.49
N ASP A 114 7.03 19.63 14.65
CA ASP A 114 6.31 20.70 15.35
C ASP A 114 7.27 21.88 15.62
N GLU A 115 8.45 21.59 16.15
CA GLU A 115 9.45 22.63 16.45
C GLU A 115 9.99 23.34 15.20
N PHE A 116 10.21 22.60 14.10
CA PHE A 116 10.53 23.20 12.81
C PHE A 116 9.40 24.10 12.30
N SER A 117 8.16 23.63 12.39
CA SER A 117 6.97 24.34 11.90
C SER A 117 6.75 25.64 12.67
N ASP A 118 6.86 25.59 13.99
CA ASP A 118 6.75 26.77 14.87
C ASP A 118 7.82 27.81 14.54
N SER A 119 9.08 27.38 14.39
CA SER A 119 10.18 28.29 14.05
C SER A 119 10.00 28.94 12.69
N ILE A 120 9.55 28.17 11.68
CA ILE A 120 9.27 28.70 10.34
C ILE A 120 8.10 29.68 10.40
N ALA A 121 6.97 29.30 11.01
CA ALA A 121 5.78 30.15 11.09
C ALA A 121 6.09 31.50 11.79
N ALA A 122 6.87 31.47 12.87
CA ALA A 122 7.26 32.67 13.61
C ALA A 122 8.14 33.64 12.80
N GLN A 123 8.80 33.18 11.74
CA GLN A 123 9.73 33.97 10.92
C GLN A 123 9.13 34.41 9.58
N GLN A 124 7.85 34.11 9.30
CA GLN A 124 7.19 34.54 8.07
C GLN A 124 7.01 36.07 8.06
N LEU A 125 7.38 36.70 6.95
CA LEU A 125 7.23 38.13 6.73
C LEU A 125 5.83 38.46 6.20
N ALA A 126 5.43 39.73 6.30
CA ALA A 126 4.10 40.20 5.91
C ALA A 126 3.75 39.98 4.42
N ASP A 127 4.75 39.81 3.56
CA ASP A 127 4.57 39.51 2.13
C ASP A 127 4.46 38.00 1.84
N GLY A 128 4.40 37.16 2.88
CA GLY A 128 4.23 35.72 2.80
C GLY A 128 5.53 34.92 2.59
N GLY A 129 6.68 35.58 2.43
CA GLY A 129 7.98 34.92 2.30
C GLY A 129 8.81 34.93 3.58
N TRP A 130 10.01 34.36 3.53
CA TRP A 130 10.94 34.28 4.67
C TRP A 130 12.19 35.13 4.46
N PRO A 131 12.88 35.56 5.53
CA PRO A 131 14.17 36.25 5.41
C PRO A 131 15.26 35.34 4.79
N THR A 132 16.34 35.94 4.28
CA THR A 132 17.47 35.15 3.76
C THR A 132 18.23 34.49 4.92
N SER A 133 18.29 33.17 4.95
CA SER A 133 19.07 32.42 5.94
C SER A 133 20.52 32.21 5.51
N TYR A 134 21.43 31.98 6.48
CA TYR A 134 22.88 31.87 6.27
C TYR A 134 23.28 30.86 5.17
N LEU A 135 22.59 29.73 5.09
CA LEU A 135 22.86 28.66 4.12
C LEU A 135 22.16 28.87 2.77
N SER A 136 21.26 29.86 2.68
CA SER A 136 20.51 30.17 1.46
C SER A 136 21.16 31.29 0.67
N ILE A 137 21.39 31.06 -0.63
CA ILE A 137 22.03 32.06 -1.52
C ILE A 137 21.13 33.29 -1.74
N ASN A 138 19.81 33.12 -1.62
CA ASN A 138 18.85 34.21 -1.76
C ASN A 138 17.56 33.94 -0.98
N ARG A 139 16.72 34.98 -0.93
CA ARG A 139 15.42 34.97 -0.25
C ARG A 139 14.44 33.97 -0.86
N SER A 140 14.39 33.86 -2.19
CA SER A 140 13.48 32.93 -2.87
C SER A 140 13.77 31.49 -2.45
N LEU A 141 15.03 31.08 -2.40
CA LEU A 141 15.43 29.76 -1.90
C LEU A 141 15.08 29.56 -0.42
N SER A 142 15.23 30.59 0.41
CA SER A 142 14.82 30.54 1.82
C SER A 142 13.32 30.24 1.94
N SER A 143 12.49 30.99 1.22
CA SER A 143 11.04 30.75 1.17
C SER A 143 10.70 29.37 0.62
N THR A 144 11.41 28.89 -0.41
CA THR A 144 11.21 27.55 -0.96
C THR A 144 11.50 26.48 0.09
N PHE A 145 12.64 26.53 0.79
CA PHE A 145 12.95 25.54 1.81
C PHE A 145 12.02 25.59 3.01
N ALA A 146 11.58 26.79 3.43
CA ALA A 146 10.56 26.95 4.47
C ALA A 146 9.24 26.26 4.07
N LEU A 147 8.73 26.54 2.86
CA LEU A 147 7.50 25.93 2.36
C LEU A 147 7.65 24.40 2.20
N LEU A 148 8.73 23.93 1.59
CA LEU A 148 8.98 22.49 1.42
C LEU A 148 9.11 21.75 2.75
N THR A 149 9.63 22.41 3.79
CA THR A 149 9.68 21.84 5.14
C THR A 149 8.28 21.77 5.73
N MET A 150 7.47 22.84 5.63
CA MET A 150 6.10 22.84 6.15
C MET A 150 5.16 21.88 5.41
N GLU A 151 5.43 21.54 4.16
CA GLU A 151 4.68 20.53 3.39
C GLU A 151 4.95 19.10 3.88
N LYS A 152 5.82 18.90 4.90
CA LYS A 152 6.20 17.62 5.53
C LYS A 152 6.02 16.44 4.61
N ALA A 153 6.75 16.43 3.48
CA ALA A 153 6.62 15.49 2.36
C ALA A 153 5.69 14.32 2.71
N VAL A 154 4.37 14.50 2.53
CA VAL A 154 3.38 13.57 3.08
C VAL A 154 3.69 12.21 2.50
N PRO A 155 4.15 11.23 3.31
CA PRO A 155 4.33 9.89 2.77
C PRO A 155 2.98 9.49 2.17
N PRO A 156 2.96 8.97 0.94
CA PRO A 156 1.71 8.83 0.20
C PRO A 156 0.72 8.05 1.07
N PRO A 157 -0.54 8.48 1.14
CA PRO A 157 -1.54 7.80 1.95
C PRO A 157 -1.65 6.34 1.52
N ARG A 158 -2.10 5.47 2.42
CA ARG A 158 -2.30 4.06 2.10
C ARG A 158 -3.77 3.82 1.85
N LEU A 159 -4.07 3.17 0.74
CA LEU A 159 -5.40 2.72 0.37
C LEU A 159 -5.42 1.20 0.33
N SER A 160 -6.34 0.59 1.07
CA SER A 160 -6.53 -0.87 1.07
C SER A 160 -7.97 -1.23 0.72
N LEU A 161 -8.16 -2.36 0.04
CA LEU A 161 -9.45 -2.84 -0.42
C LEU A 161 -9.76 -4.23 0.15
N VAL A 162 -10.92 -4.35 0.80
CA VAL A 162 -11.41 -5.57 1.46
C VAL A 162 -12.86 -5.85 1.02
N PRO A 163 -13.27 -7.11 0.79
CA PRO A 163 -12.49 -8.35 0.89
C PRO A 163 -11.44 -8.46 -0.22
N VAL A 164 -10.28 -9.06 0.09
CA VAL A 164 -9.23 -9.32 -0.91
C VAL A 164 -9.62 -10.43 -1.89
N ALA A 165 -10.45 -11.38 -1.45
CA ALA A 165 -11.01 -12.43 -2.28
C ALA A 165 -12.34 -12.91 -1.69
N ASP A 166 -13.33 -13.17 -2.55
CA ASP A 166 -14.61 -13.75 -2.14
C ASP A 166 -15.32 -14.46 -3.31
N THR A 167 -16.30 -15.31 -3.01
CA THR A 167 -17.05 -16.11 -4.01
C THR A 167 -18.56 -16.10 -3.73
N ASN A 168 -19.36 -15.72 -4.73
CA ASN A 168 -20.81 -15.65 -4.63
C ASN A 168 -21.48 -16.28 -5.87
N PRO A 169 -22.75 -16.72 -5.78
CA PRO A 169 -23.52 -17.08 -6.96
C PRO A 169 -23.85 -15.85 -7.83
N THR A 170 -23.92 -16.05 -9.15
CA THR A 170 -24.44 -15.04 -10.09
C THR A 170 -25.84 -14.58 -9.66
N GLY A 171 -26.12 -13.29 -9.79
CA GLY A 171 -27.37 -12.64 -9.40
C GLY A 171 -27.37 -12.08 -7.98
N SER A 172 -26.31 -12.29 -7.20
CA SER A 172 -26.17 -11.69 -5.87
C SER A 172 -25.30 -10.42 -5.88
N GLY A 173 -25.55 -9.52 -4.93
CA GLY A 173 -24.72 -8.33 -4.70
C GLY A 173 -23.50 -8.65 -3.85
N HIS A 174 -22.43 -7.87 -4.02
CA HIS A 174 -21.25 -7.90 -3.15
C HIS A 174 -20.75 -6.48 -2.90
N THR A 175 -20.21 -6.24 -1.70
CA THR A 175 -19.74 -4.93 -1.26
C THR A 175 -18.25 -4.99 -0.97
N PHE A 176 -17.52 -4.02 -1.50
CA PHE A 176 -16.14 -3.73 -1.16
C PHE A 176 -16.07 -2.50 -0.27
N THR A 177 -15.13 -2.53 0.67
CA THR A 177 -14.76 -1.40 1.53
C THR A 177 -13.32 -1.02 1.22
N ALA A 178 -13.12 0.22 0.79
CA ALA A 178 -11.82 0.84 0.69
C ALA A 178 -11.53 1.65 1.95
N THR A 179 -10.38 1.41 2.58
CA THR A 179 -9.93 2.15 3.76
C THR A 179 -8.75 3.03 3.36
N LEU A 180 -8.90 4.34 3.53
CA LEU A 180 -7.87 5.35 3.27
C LEU A 180 -7.32 5.88 4.59
N VAL A 181 -6.01 5.72 4.78
CA VAL A 181 -5.29 6.26 5.93
C VAL A 181 -4.09 7.08 5.49
N ASP A 182 -3.73 8.06 6.31
CA ASP A 182 -2.49 8.80 6.13
C ASP A 182 -1.25 7.91 6.38
N ALA A 183 -0.08 8.49 6.19
CA ALA A 183 1.20 7.84 6.47
C ALA A 183 1.35 7.27 7.88
N LYS A 184 0.73 7.93 8.87
CA LYS A 184 0.76 7.60 10.30
C LYS A 184 -0.32 6.59 10.69
N GLY A 185 -1.23 6.25 9.77
CA GLY A 185 -2.34 5.32 10.01
C GLY A 185 -3.62 6.00 10.49
N SER A 186 -3.70 7.33 10.48
CA SER A 186 -4.92 8.06 10.83
C SER A 186 -5.92 8.03 9.66
N PRO A 187 -7.23 7.91 9.93
CA PRO A 187 -8.25 7.87 8.89
C PRO A 187 -8.34 9.21 8.12
N MET A 188 -8.57 9.13 6.81
CA MET A 188 -8.76 10.30 5.95
C MET A 188 -10.21 10.37 5.44
N ALA A 189 -10.99 11.29 6.01
CA ALA A 189 -12.41 11.50 5.68
C ALA A 189 -12.61 12.49 4.51
N GLY A 190 -13.71 12.32 3.77
CA GLY A 190 -14.14 13.25 2.73
C GLY A 190 -13.47 13.07 1.36
N GLU A 191 -12.65 12.03 1.18
CA GLU A 191 -11.97 11.75 -0.09
C GLU A 191 -12.86 10.91 -1.00
N THR A 192 -12.87 11.23 -2.31
CA THR A 192 -13.60 10.42 -3.30
C THR A 192 -12.74 9.26 -3.78
N ILE A 193 -13.19 8.03 -3.50
CA ILE A 193 -12.58 6.79 -3.98
C ILE A 193 -13.35 6.28 -5.19
N THR A 194 -12.62 5.98 -6.27
CA THR A 194 -13.16 5.35 -7.49
C THR A 194 -12.78 3.88 -7.52
N PHE A 195 -13.78 3.00 -7.62
CA PHE A 195 -13.64 1.56 -7.74
C PHE A 195 -13.81 1.17 -9.21
N GLU A 196 -13.00 0.24 -9.68
CA GLU A 196 -13.04 -0.25 -11.06
C GLU A 196 -12.80 -1.75 -11.11
N VAL A 197 -13.63 -2.46 -11.87
CA VAL A 197 -13.34 -3.83 -12.31
C VAL A 197 -12.42 -3.75 -13.53
N ILE A 198 -11.15 -4.07 -13.35
CA ILE A 198 -10.12 -3.93 -14.38
C ILE A 198 -10.00 -5.14 -15.30
N ASP A 199 -10.47 -6.31 -14.85
CA ASP A 199 -10.46 -7.55 -15.62
C ASP A 199 -11.60 -8.46 -15.14
N GLY A 200 -12.02 -9.40 -16.01
CA GLY A 200 -13.10 -10.36 -15.74
C GLY A 200 -14.41 -10.08 -16.49
N PRO A 201 -15.47 -10.86 -16.22
CA PRO A 201 -16.75 -10.76 -16.91
C PRO A 201 -17.44 -9.40 -16.78
N HIS A 202 -17.10 -8.60 -15.76
CA HIS A 202 -17.65 -7.25 -15.55
C HIS A 202 -16.62 -6.13 -15.75
N ALA A 203 -15.55 -6.38 -16.53
CA ALA A 203 -14.52 -5.37 -16.82
C ALA A 203 -15.10 -4.05 -17.38
N GLY A 204 -14.58 -2.93 -16.89
CA GLY A 204 -15.05 -1.58 -17.22
C GLY A 204 -16.20 -1.08 -16.34
N LEU A 205 -16.70 -1.89 -15.40
CA LEU A 205 -17.65 -1.43 -14.39
C LEU A 205 -16.95 -0.54 -13.36
N THR A 206 -17.47 0.67 -13.17
CA THR A 206 -16.93 1.64 -12.22
C THR A 206 -17.96 2.08 -11.19
N GLY A 207 -17.50 2.51 -10.02
CA GLY A 207 -18.31 3.20 -9.02
C GLY A 207 -17.49 4.13 -8.14
N THR A 208 -18.17 4.96 -7.36
CA THR A 208 -17.51 5.92 -6.46
C THR A 208 -18.10 5.86 -5.06
N GLY A 209 -17.27 6.04 -4.05
CA GLY A 209 -17.66 6.24 -2.65
C GLY A 209 -16.86 7.38 -2.03
N VAL A 210 -17.41 8.05 -1.02
CA VAL A 210 -16.69 9.08 -0.25
C VAL A 210 -16.29 8.47 1.09
N THR A 211 -15.06 8.70 1.54
CA THR A 211 -14.59 8.18 2.82
C THR A 211 -15.30 8.86 4.00
N ASP A 212 -15.74 8.08 4.97
CA ASP A 212 -16.37 8.56 6.19
C ASP A 212 -15.35 9.01 7.26
N GLU A 213 -15.82 9.32 8.48
CA GLU A 213 -14.98 9.75 9.61
C GLU A 213 -13.92 8.72 10.03
N VAL A 214 -14.09 7.45 9.63
CA VAL A 214 -13.16 6.35 9.89
C VAL A 214 -12.31 6.03 8.66
N GLY A 215 -12.40 6.83 7.60
CA GLY A 215 -11.61 6.69 6.38
C GLY A 215 -12.14 5.61 5.43
N GLU A 216 -13.38 5.15 5.60
CA GLU A 216 -13.94 4.05 4.80
C GLU A 216 -14.89 4.56 3.71
N ALA A 217 -14.70 4.07 2.48
CA ALA A 217 -15.61 4.23 1.37
C ALA A 217 -16.11 2.85 0.92
N THR A 218 -17.41 2.73 0.63
CA THR A 218 -17.98 1.45 0.19
C THR A 218 -18.53 1.52 -1.22
N TRP A 219 -18.45 0.39 -1.93
CA TRP A 219 -19.05 0.24 -3.25
C TRP A 219 -19.60 -1.18 -3.41
N SER A 220 -20.80 -1.29 -4.00
CA SER A 220 -21.45 -2.56 -4.25
C SER A 220 -21.79 -2.74 -5.72
N TYR A 221 -21.64 -3.98 -6.22
CA TYR A 221 -22.20 -4.37 -7.52
C TYR A 221 -22.75 -5.80 -7.50
N THR A 222 -23.56 -6.12 -8.51
CA THR A 222 -24.19 -7.43 -8.69
C THR A 222 -23.52 -8.18 -9.83
N GLY A 223 -23.04 -9.41 -9.58
CA GLY A 223 -22.43 -10.23 -10.61
C GLY A 223 -23.46 -10.92 -11.49
N THR A 224 -23.55 -10.55 -12.75
CA THR A 224 -24.54 -11.07 -13.71
C THR A 224 -24.01 -12.19 -14.61
N ALA A 225 -22.69 -12.33 -14.71
CA ALA A 225 -22.02 -13.37 -15.48
C ALA A 225 -21.03 -14.14 -14.59
N ALA A 226 -20.91 -15.45 -14.86
CA ALA A 226 -19.98 -16.31 -14.13
C ALA A 226 -18.53 -16.02 -14.56
N GLY A 227 -17.59 -16.10 -13.62
CA GLY A 227 -16.18 -15.80 -13.83
C GLY A 227 -15.57 -15.03 -12.66
N THR A 228 -14.28 -14.71 -12.76
CA THR A 228 -13.57 -13.96 -11.72
C THR A 228 -13.29 -12.54 -12.19
N ASP A 229 -13.74 -11.57 -11.42
CA ASP A 229 -13.44 -10.15 -11.58
C ASP A 229 -12.20 -9.76 -10.75
N ILE A 230 -11.36 -8.88 -11.29
CA ILE A 230 -10.25 -8.22 -10.57
C ILE A 230 -10.60 -6.74 -10.38
N ILE A 231 -10.51 -6.27 -9.14
CA ILE A 231 -10.98 -4.94 -8.73
C ILE A 231 -9.84 -4.15 -8.10
N LEU A 232 -9.76 -2.86 -8.44
CA LEU A 232 -8.90 -1.87 -7.80
C LEU A 232 -9.72 -0.67 -7.31
N ALA A 233 -9.20 0.01 -6.30
CA ALA A 233 -9.68 1.31 -5.86
C ALA A 233 -8.58 2.38 -6.04
N ASN A 234 -8.97 3.58 -6.46
CA ASN A 234 -8.10 4.73 -6.69
C ASN A 234 -8.65 5.97 -5.98
N GLY A 235 -7.80 6.71 -5.28
CA GLY A 235 -8.16 7.95 -4.59
C GLY A 235 -6.96 8.56 -3.88
N ALA A 236 -6.98 9.86 -3.58
CA ALA A 236 -5.85 10.59 -2.97
C ALA A 236 -4.48 10.34 -3.64
N GLY A 237 -4.45 10.13 -4.96
CA GLY A 237 -3.23 9.87 -5.72
C GLY A 237 -2.59 8.49 -5.49
N VAL A 238 -3.31 7.54 -4.86
CA VAL A 238 -2.84 6.18 -4.59
C VAL A 238 -3.82 5.11 -5.08
N THR A 239 -3.29 3.92 -5.35
CA THR A 239 -4.04 2.74 -5.81
C THR A 239 -3.98 1.63 -4.77
N SER A 240 -5.08 0.93 -4.55
CA SER A 240 -5.18 -0.16 -3.57
C SER A 240 -4.46 -1.44 -4.01
N ASN A 241 -4.45 -2.45 -3.12
CA ASN A 241 -4.24 -3.83 -3.53
C ASN A 241 -5.33 -4.31 -4.51
N GLU A 242 -5.03 -5.36 -5.27
CA GLU A 242 -6.03 -6.11 -6.04
C GLU A 242 -6.98 -6.86 -5.11
N ALA A 243 -8.28 -6.80 -5.43
CA ALA A 243 -9.30 -7.68 -4.87
C ALA A 243 -9.88 -8.58 -5.97
N ARG A 244 -10.26 -9.82 -5.63
CA ARG A 244 -10.78 -10.82 -6.57
C ARG A 244 -12.19 -11.25 -6.19
N LYS A 245 -13.16 -11.13 -7.11
CA LYS A 245 -14.51 -11.64 -6.89
C LYS A 245 -14.85 -12.75 -7.87
N THR A 246 -15.14 -13.94 -7.37
CA THR A 246 -15.60 -15.05 -8.22
C THR A 246 -17.11 -15.18 -8.17
N TRP A 247 -17.72 -15.24 -9.36
CA TRP A 247 -19.15 -15.47 -9.56
C TRP A 247 -19.37 -16.88 -10.09
N GLU A 248 -20.04 -17.71 -9.30
CA GLU A 248 -20.41 -19.07 -9.70
C GLU A 248 -21.74 -19.06 -10.44
N GLY A 249 -21.78 -19.72 -11.60
CA GLY A 249 -23.02 -19.91 -12.34
C GLY A 249 -24.06 -20.68 -11.52
N ALA A 250 -25.34 -20.53 -11.88
CA ALA A 250 -26.41 -21.27 -11.21
C ALA A 250 -26.10 -22.78 -11.14
N PRO A 251 -26.32 -23.45 -10.00
CA PRO A 251 -26.21 -24.89 -9.92
C PRO A 251 -27.03 -25.53 -11.03
N PRO A 252 -26.54 -26.60 -11.69
CA PRO A 252 -27.33 -27.30 -12.69
C PRO A 252 -28.68 -27.69 -12.08
N ALA A 253 -29.76 -27.45 -12.83
CA ALA A 253 -31.10 -27.77 -12.37
C ALA A 253 -31.14 -29.21 -11.83
N PRO A 254 -31.82 -29.48 -10.69
CA PRO A 254 -31.98 -30.84 -10.22
C PRO A 254 -32.54 -31.70 -11.37
N PRO A 255 -32.04 -32.92 -11.57
CA PRO A 255 -32.52 -33.78 -12.63
C PRO A 255 -34.05 -33.90 -12.53
N PRO A 256 -34.78 -33.89 -13.67
CA PRO A 256 -36.23 -33.99 -13.64
C PRO A 256 -36.63 -35.22 -12.82
N PRO A 257 -37.73 -35.15 -12.03
CA PRO A 257 -38.23 -36.30 -11.31
C PRO A 257 -38.33 -37.48 -12.28
N ILE A 258 -37.68 -38.60 -11.95
CA ILE A 258 -37.84 -39.82 -12.74
C ILE A 258 -39.35 -40.06 -12.81
N PRO A 259 -39.97 -40.12 -14.02
CA PRO A 259 -41.39 -40.38 -14.13
C PRO A 259 -41.69 -41.62 -13.32
N GLY A 260 -42.58 -41.49 -12.33
CA GLY A 260 -42.96 -42.59 -11.46
C GLY A 260 -43.32 -43.77 -12.36
N ILE A 261 -42.55 -44.85 -12.26
CA ILE A 261 -42.86 -46.11 -12.94
C ILE A 261 -44.28 -46.46 -12.51
N SER A 262 -45.23 -46.32 -13.43
CA SER A 262 -46.61 -46.70 -13.15
C SER A 262 -46.60 -48.16 -12.72
N SER A 263 -47.49 -48.55 -11.80
CA SER A 263 -47.63 -49.93 -11.33
C SER A 263 -47.77 -50.94 -12.48
N TRP A 264 -48.23 -50.49 -13.65
CA TRP A 264 -48.29 -51.24 -14.91
C TRP A 264 -46.91 -51.58 -15.51
N SER A 265 -45.91 -50.71 -15.34
CA SER A 265 -44.55 -50.92 -15.85
C SER A 265 -43.82 -52.04 -15.10
N LEU A 266 -44.08 -52.17 -13.78
CA LEU A 266 -43.61 -53.32 -12.99
C LEU A 266 -44.37 -54.61 -13.33
N ALA A 267 -45.68 -54.54 -13.59
CA ALA A 267 -46.48 -55.71 -13.96
C ALA A 267 -46.07 -56.31 -15.31
N ALA A 268 -45.70 -55.48 -16.29
CA ALA A 268 -45.18 -55.92 -17.59
C ALA A 268 -43.81 -56.62 -17.48
N LEU A 269 -42.95 -56.17 -16.57
CA LEU A 269 -41.62 -56.75 -16.33
C LEU A 269 -41.68 -58.11 -15.60
N VAL A 270 -42.63 -58.26 -14.66
CA VAL A 270 -42.85 -59.54 -13.95
C VAL A 270 -43.51 -60.59 -14.86
N THR A 271 -44.43 -60.20 -15.75
CA THR A 271 -45.04 -61.13 -16.72
C THR A 271 -44.05 -61.62 -17.78
N ALA A 272 -43.13 -60.76 -18.24
CA ALA A 272 -42.05 -61.18 -19.15
C ALA A 272 -41.06 -62.18 -18.50
N LEU A 273 -40.73 -61.99 -17.21
CA LEU A 273 -39.82 -62.88 -16.47
C LEU A 273 -40.43 -64.24 -16.13
N VAL A 274 -41.73 -64.31 -15.78
CA VAL A 274 -42.44 -65.58 -15.53
C VAL A 274 -42.64 -66.35 -16.84
N GLY A 275 -42.93 -65.66 -17.95
CA GLY A 275 -43.03 -66.28 -19.28
C GLY A 275 -41.72 -66.91 -19.74
N LEU A 276 -40.58 -66.23 -19.51
CA LEU A 276 -39.26 -66.74 -19.86
C LEU A 276 -38.84 -67.95 -19.01
N ALA A 277 -39.15 -67.94 -17.70
CA ALA A 277 -38.89 -69.07 -16.82
C ALA A 277 -39.75 -70.30 -17.17
N ALA A 278 -41.03 -70.13 -17.50
CA ALA A 278 -41.91 -71.20 -17.94
C ALA A 278 -41.45 -71.82 -19.28
N PHE A 279 -41.02 -70.98 -20.23
CA PHE A 279 -40.47 -71.44 -21.51
C PHE A 279 -39.16 -72.24 -21.33
N LEU A 280 -38.26 -71.78 -20.46
CA LEU A 280 -37.01 -72.47 -20.17
C LEU A 280 -37.21 -73.79 -19.41
N LEU A 281 -38.21 -73.87 -18.53
CA LEU A 281 -38.57 -75.11 -17.82
C LEU A 281 -39.24 -76.13 -18.73
N GLN A 282 -40.14 -75.72 -19.63
CA GLN A 282 -40.71 -76.60 -20.65
C GLN A 282 -39.63 -77.13 -21.60
N ARG A 283 -38.66 -76.30 -22.02
CA ARG A 283 -37.56 -76.75 -22.89
C ARG A 283 -36.64 -77.79 -22.22
N ARG A 284 -36.57 -77.79 -20.89
CA ARG A 284 -35.76 -78.73 -20.09
C ARG A 284 -36.47 -80.08 -19.86
N SER A 285 -37.81 -80.10 -19.78
CA SER A 285 -38.58 -81.35 -19.65
C SER A 285 -38.59 -82.18 -20.94
N TRP A 286 -38.69 -81.54 -22.11
CA TRP A 286 -38.64 -82.21 -23.43
C TRP A 286 -37.31 -82.88 -23.74
N ARG A 287 -36.20 -82.45 -23.11
CA ARG A 287 -34.88 -83.09 -23.26
C ARG A 287 -34.71 -84.33 -22.38
N ARG A 288 -35.52 -84.53 -21.34
CA ARG A 288 -35.42 -85.69 -20.43
C ARG A 288 -36.31 -86.87 -20.83
N SER A 289 -37.24 -86.71 -21.77
CA SER A 289 -38.14 -87.79 -22.25
C SER A 289 -37.65 -88.51 -23.52
N ARG A 290 -36.39 -88.28 -23.95
CA ARG A 290 -35.76 -88.95 -25.11
C ARG A 290 -34.48 -89.72 -24.73
N VAL A 291 -34.47 -90.33 -23.55
CA VAL A 291 -33.48 -91.37 -23.18
C VAL A 291 -34.25 -92.54 -22.58
#